data_AF-A0A6C8GJI2-F1
#
_entry.id   AF-A0A6C8GJI2-F1
#
_cell.length_a   1.000
_cell.length_b   1.000
_cell.length_c   1.000
_cell.angle_alpha   90.00
_cell.angle_beta   90.00
_cell.angle_gamma   90.00
#
_symmetry.space_group_name_H-M   'P 1'
#
loop_
_entity.id
_entity.type
_entity.pdbx_description
1 polymer ?
#
loop_
_entity_poly.entity_id
_entity_poly.type
_entity_poly.pdbx_seq_one_letter_code
_entity_poly.pdbx_strand_id
1 'polypeptide(L)' 'KAGQKIATMGSTGTSSTRLHFEIRYKGKSVNPLRYLPQR' A
#
# COMPACT_ATOMS: atom_id res chain seq x y z
N LYS A 1 -11.30 5.46 9.64
CA LYS A 1 -10.72 4.81 10.85
C LYS A 1 -9.68 3.78 10.41
N ALA A 2 -8.68 3.47 11.22
CA ALA A 2 -7.76 2.36 10.90
C ALA A 2 -8.57 1.05 10.75
N GLY A 3 -8.18 0.21 9.79
CA GLY A 3 -8.88 -1.05 9.49
C GLY A 3 -10.16 -0.93 8.66
N GLN A 4 -10.58 0.28 8.27
CA GLN A 4 -11.72 0.47 7.39
C GLN A 4 -11.42 -0.02 5.96
N LYS A 5 -12.34 -0.79 5.37
CA LYS A 5 -12.25 -1.18 3.96
C LYS A 5 -12.47 0.03 3.06
N ILE A 6 -11.50 0.29 2.19
CA ILE A 6 -11.52 1.42 1.25
C ILE A 6 -11.53 0.98 -0.22
N ALA A 7 -11.21 -0.29 -0.49
CA ALA A 7 -11.16 -0.85 -1.84
C ALA A 7 -11.18 -2.40 -1.80
N THR A 8 -11.29 -3.00 -2.98
CA THR A 8 -11.02 -4.42 -3.23
C THR A 8 -9.75 -4.53 -4.09
N MET A 9 -8.96 -5.59 -3.93
CA MET A 9 -7.76 -5.80 -4.76
C MET A 9 -8.13 -5.94 -6.24
N GLY A 10 -7.27 -5.43 -7.12
CA GLY A 10 -7.45 -5.49 -8.56
C GLY A 10 -6.10 -5.46 -9.30
N SER A 11 -6.16 -5.35 -10.62
CA SER A 11 -5.00 -5.38 -11.51
C SER A 11 -4.88 -4.13 -12.40
N THR A 12 -5.59 -3.04 -12.10
CA THR A 12 -5.52 -1.81 -12.90
C THR A 12 -4.08 -1.31 -13.01
N GLY A 13 -3.57 -1.16 -14.24
CA GLY A 13 -2.19 -0.73 -14.51
C GLY A 13 -1.12 -1.81 -14.31
N THR A 14 -1.49 -3.08 -14.14
CA THR A 14 -0.55 -4.21 -14.00
C THR A 14 -1.09 -5.47 -14.69
N SER A 15 -0.22 -6.46 -14.94
CA SER A 15 -0.61 -7.74 -15.54
C SER A 15 -1.25 -8.74 -14.57
N SER A 16 -1.28 -8.45 -13.27
CA SER A 16 -1.85 -9.36 -12.26
C SER A 16 -2.49 -8.63 -11.08
N THR A 17 -3.38 -9.30 -10.36
CA THR A 17 -3.98 -8.76 -9.12
C THR A 17 -2.91 -8.64 -8.05
N ARG A 18 -2.64 -7.42 -7.60
CA ARG A 18 -1.63 -7.12 -6.58
C ARG A 18 -1.98 -5.83 -5.84
N LEU A 19 -1.49 -5.71 -4.61
CA LEU A 19 -1.63 -4.50 -3.80
C LEU A 19 -0.28 -3.79 -3.72
N HIS A 20 -0.22 -2.57 -4.24
CA HIS A 20 0.97 -1.73 -4.16
C HIS A 20 0.81 -0.71 -3.03
N PHE A 21 1.78 -0.66 -2.12
CA PHE A 21 1.83 0.32 -1.04
C PHE A 21 2.99 1.30 -1.30
N GLU A 22 2.68 2.59 -1.34
CA GLU A 22 3.67 3.67 -1.30
C GLU A 22 3.48 4.44 0.01
N ILE A 23 4.57 4.66 0.74
CA ILE A 23 4.59 5.53 1.91
C ILE A 23 5.53 6.69 1.63
N ARG A 24 5.03 7.91 1.83
CA ARG A 24 5.80 9.15 1.67
C ARG A 24 5.90 9.89 2.99
N TYR A 25 7.12 10.29 3.34
CA TYR A 25 7.38 11.15 4.49
C TYR A 25 8.10 12.41 4.02
N LYS A 26 7.53 13.58 4.33
CA LYS A 26 8.05 14.89 3.89
C LYS A 26 8.34 14.94 2.37
N GLY A 27 7.43 14.37 1.58
CA GLY A 27 7.51 14.34 0.11
C GLY A 27 8.42 13.26 -0.48
N LYS A 28 9.24 12.57 0.32
CA LYS A 28 10.15 11.50 -0.14
C LYS A 28 9.54 10.12 0.09
N SER A 29 9.69 9.23 -0.89
CA SER A 29 9.31 7.82 -0.76
C SER A 29 10.23 7.12 0.23
N VAL A 30 9.65 6.38 1.18
CA VAL A 30 10.37 5.64 2.21
C VAL A 30 10.01 4.15 2.16
N ASN A 31 10.86 3.28 2.69
CA ASN A 31 10.62 1.84 2.69
C ASN A 31 9.33 1.50 3.47
N PRO A 32 8.27 0.98 2.81
CA PRO A 32 6.98 0.73 3.45
C PRO A 32 7.03 -0.33 4.56
N LEU A 33 7.94 -1.31 4.45
CA LEU A 33 8.04 -2.43 5.39
C LEU A 33 8.38 -2.00 6.82
N ARG A 34 8.89 -0.77 7.01
CA ARG A 34 9.16 -0.20 8.34
C ARG A 34 7.91 0.30 9.06
N TYR A 35 6.80 0.47 8.34
CA TYR A 35 5.56 1.06 8.85
C TYR A 35 4.36 0.12 8.72
N LEU A 36 4.50 -0.92 7.90
CA LEU A 36 3.49 -1.96 7.81
C LEU A 36 3.61 -2.88 9.04
N PRO A 37 2.48 -3.35 9.59
CA PRO A 37 2.51 -4.32 10.68
C PRO A 37 3.29 -5.57 10.25
N GLN A 38 4.15 -6.08 11.14
CA GLN A 38 4.73 -7.40 10.95
C GLN A 38 3.59 -8.42 10.99
N ARG A 39 3.60 -9.34 10.02
CA ARG A 39 2.50 -10.27 9.72
C ARG A 39 2.17 -11.16 10.90
#